data_AF-A0AAU1YMB3-F1
#
_entry.id   AF-A0AAU1YMB3-F1
#
_cell.length_a   1.000
_cell.length_b   1.000
_cell.length_c   1.000
_cell.angle_alpha   90.00
_cell.angle_beta   90.00
_cell.angle_gamma   90.00
#
_symmetry.space_group_name_H-M   'P 1'
#
loop_
_entity.id
_entity.type
_entity.pdbx_description
1 polymer ?
#
loop_
_entity_poly.entity_id
_entity_poly.type
_entity_poly.pdbx_seq_one_letter_code
_entity_poly.pdbx_strand_id
1 'polypeptide(L)'
;MRTVRELHIEHEGWARLVHGRLELVCNADRSIAVGVMVGDAATGQASLFPKNGRRRGAATGQVTRANEGEGAAHVQTALFVAGAGPGGVSLSEEEACALKTWFLLSYRTQVGDAVRIDCELSRPKGFVDGFVVEWGSRIPLPALTMDGIEPLNDDGPGEIDIPVDFR
;
A
#
# COMPACT_ATOMS: atom_id res chain seq x y z
N MET A 1 -3.03 -18.04 -11.57
CA MET A 1 -2.24 -17.78 -10.35
C MET A 1 -3.07 -16.86 -9.47
N ARG A 2 -3.44 -17.28 -8.25
CA ARG A 2 -4.10 -16.37 -7.27
C ARG A 2 -3.02 -15.58 -6.54
N THR A 3 -3.26 -14.29 -6.32
CA THR A 3 -2.33 -13.45 -5.55
C THR A 3 -2.46 -13.74 -4.05
N VAL A 4 -1.42 -13.46 -3.25
CA VAL A 4 -1.46 -13.60 -1.78
C VAL A 4 -2.65 -12.86 -1.17
N ARG A 5 -2.97 -11.69 -1.72
CA ARG A 5 -4.16 -10.91 -1.35
C ARG A 5 -5.47 -11.69 -1.53
N GLU A 6 -5.63 -12.41 -2.63
CA GLU A 6 -6.85 -13.17 -2.91
C GLU A 6 -6.99 -14.37 -1.96
N LEU A 7 -5.89 -15.04 -1.63
CA LEU A 7 -5.89 -16.14 -0.67
C LEU A 7 -6.38 -15.70 0.72
N HIS A 8 -5.85 -14.59 1.24
CA HIS A 8 -6.29 -14.07 2.55
C HIS A 8 -7.75 -13.61 2.55
N ILE A 9 -8.23 -13.05 1.43
CA ILE A 9 -9.64 -12.65 1.28
C ILE A 9 -10.56 -13.88 1.28
N GLU A 10 -10.18 -14.93 0.55
CA GLU A 10 -11.00 -16.14 0.39
C GLU A 10 -11.03 -17.02 1.65
N HIS A 11 -9.92 -17.10 2.39
CA HIS A 11 -9.75 -18.11 3.43
C HIS A 11 -9.61 -17.56 4.85
N GLU A 12 -9.23 -16.29 5.02
CA GLU A 12 -8.89 -15.73 6.33
C GLU A 12 -9.80 -14.57 6.75
N GLY A 13 -10.90 -14.35 6.01
CA GLY A 13 -11.89 -13.31 6.35
C GLY A 13 -11.41 -11.87 6.08
N TRP A 14 -10.30 -11.71 5.37
CA TRP A 14 -9.86 -10.39 4.94
C TRP A 14 -10.85 -9.82 3.93
N ALA A 15 -10.99 -8.50 3.91
CA ALA A 15 -11.94 -7.84 3.04
C ALA A 15 -11.33 -6.65 2.33
N ARG A 16 -11.85 -6.34 1.14
CA ARG A 16 -11.44 -5.16 0.40
C ARG A 16 -12.07 -3.92 1.02
N LEU A 17 -11.30 -2.86 1.16
CA LEU A 17 -11.79 -1.52 1.48
C LEU A 17 -11.37 -0.60 0.34
N VAL A 18 -12.32 0.10 -0.27
CA VAL A 18 -12.06 0.99 -1.40
C VAL A 18 -12.66 2.35 -1.10
N HIS A 19 -11.84 3.41 -1.15
CA HIS A 19 -12.30 4.77 -0.92
C HIS A 19 -11.51 5.78 -1.74
N GLY A 20 -12.18 6.62 -2.54
CA GLY A 20 -11.49 7.69 -3.26
C GLY A 20 -10.27 7.21 -4.08
N ARG A 21 -10.37 6.01 -4.69
CA ARG A 21 -9.31 5.28 -5.42
C ARG A 21 -8.14 4.78 -4.55
N LEU A 22 -8.29 4.84 -3.23
CA LEU A 22 -7.41 4.16 -2.29
C LEU A 22 -7.96 2.75 -2.07
N GLU A 23 -7.25 1.76 -2.60
CA GLU A 23 -7.55 0.35 -2.39
C GLU A 23 -6.72 -0.19 -1.23
N LEU A 24 -7.42 -0.74 -0.25
CA LEU A 24 -6.86 -1.36 0.94
C LEU A 24 -7.45 -2.78 1.10
N VAL A 25 -6.81 -3.56 1.96
CA VAL A 25 -7.35 -4.82 2.45
C VAL A 25 -7.29 -4.80 3.95
N CYS A 26 -8.42 -5.05 4.62
CA CYS A 26 -8.46 -5.18 6.07
C CYS A 26 -8.52 -6.64 6.50
N ASN A 27 -7.94 -6.92 7.66
CA ASN A 27 -8.04 -8.23 8.29
C ASN A 27 -9.45 -8.47 8.84
N ALA A 28 -9.73 -9.70 9.30
CA ALA A 28 -11.07 -10.13 9.70
C ALA A 28 -11.69 -9.30 10.83
N ASP A 29 -10.90 -8.88 11.82
CA ASP A 29 -11.36 -8.10 12.98
C ASP A 29 -11.42 -6.58 12.73
N ARG A 30 -11.09 -6.14 11.51
CA ARG A 30 -11.09 -4.71 11.09
C ARG A 30 -10.20 -3.81 11.94
N SER A 31 -9.17 -4.35 12.58
CA SER A 31 -8.18 -3.55 13.32
C SER A 31 -7.05 -3.02 12.44
N ILE A 32 -6.73 -3.69 11.32
CA ILE A 32 -5.64 -3.32 10.41
C ILE A 32 -6.16 -3.30 8.99
N ALA A 33 -5.82 -2.23 8.25
CA ALA A 33 -5.91 -2.18 6.80
C ALA A 33 -4.53 -1.97 6.18
N VAL A 34 -4.25 -2.66 5.07
CA VAL A 34 -3.00 -2.55 4.33
C VAL A 34 -3.27 -2.08 2.91
N GLY A 35 -2.61 -1.00 2.51
CA GLY A 35 -2.48 -0.57 1.11
C GLY A 35 -1.07 -0.77 0.60
N VAL A 36 -0.86 -0.62 -0.71
CA VAL A 36 0.47 -0.73 -1.34
C VAL A 36 0.88 0.58 -1.97
N MET A 37 2.15 0.95 -1.79
CA MET A 37 2.74 2.11 -2.43
C MET A 37 4.12 1.81 -3.01
N VAL A 38 4.44 2.49 -4.10
CA VAL A 38 5.85 2.64 -4.51
C VAL A 38 6.44 3.75 -3.66
N GLY A 39 7.58 3.46 -3.02
CA GLY A 39 8.34 4.41 -2.23
C GLY A 39 9.45 5.09 -3.04
N ASP A 40 10.45 5.60 -2.34
CA ASP A 40 11.71 6.11 -2.89
C ASP A 40 12.90 5.30 -2.36
N ALA A 41 14.12 5.72 -2.69
CA ALA A 41 15.34 5.02 -2.32
C ALA A 41 15.55 4.85 -0.80
N ALA A 42 14.84 5.63 0.04
CA ALA A 42 14.89 5.49 1.50
C ALA A 42 14.00 4.35 2.03
N THR A 43 13.17 3.74 1.19
CA THR A 43 12.32 2.59 1.54
C THR A 43 13.15 1.42 2.05
N GLY A 44 12.75 0.83 3.17
CA GLY A 44 13.44 -0.31 3.78
C GLY A 44 14.74 0.05 4.51
N GLN A 45 15.17 1.31 4.43
CA GLN A 45 16.34 1.79 5.18
C GLN A 45 15.92 2.32 6.54
N ALA A 46 16.35 1.64 7.61
CA ALA A 46 15.96 1.97 8.98
C ALA A 46 16.37 3.39 9.41
N SER A 47 17.51 3.89 8.90
CA SER A 47 18.07 5.20 9.23
C SER A 47 17.55 6.35 8.37
N LEU A 48 16.78 6.08 7.31
CA LEU A 48 16.24 7.09 6.40
C LEU A 48 14.72 7.13 6.49
N PHE A 49 14.10 8.21 6.00
CA PHE A 49 12.66 8.38 5.99
C PHE A 49 12.13 8.31 4.56
N PRO A 50 11.35 7.28 4.20
CA PRO A 50 10.86 7.13 2.85
C PRO A 50 9.80 8.16 2.52
N LYS A 51 9.55 8.36 1.23
CA LYS A 51 8.37 9.04 0.71
C LYS A 51 7.69 8.17 -0.31
N ASN A 52 6.38 8.35 -0.50
CA ASN A 52 5.69 7.77 -1.64
C ASN A 52 6.25 8.38 -2.95
N GLY A 53 6.60 7.53 -3.91
CA GLY A 53 7.25 7.94 -5.16
C GLY A 53 6.37 8.76 -6.10
N ARG A 54 5.05 8.79 -5.89
CA ARG A 54 4.07 9.57 -6.67
C ARG A 54 3.06 10.24 -5.77
N ARG A 55 2.61 11.44 -6.13
CA ARG A 55 1.54 12.16 -5.41
C ARG A 55 0.30 11.29 -5.22
N ARG A 56 -0.26 11.35 -4.02
CA ARG A 56 -1.50 10.67 -3.64
C ARG A 56 -2.63 11.69 -3.44
N GLY A 57 -3.86 11.20 -3.55
CA GLY A 57 -5.06 12.00 -3.40
C GLY A 57 -5.46 12.23 -1.94
N ALA A 58 -6.55 12.99 -1.76
CA ALA A 58 -7.10 13.35 -0.46
C ALA A 58 -7.44 12.15 0.44
N ALA A 59 -7.82 11.00 -0.15
CA ALA A 59 -8.08 9.77 0.59
C ALA A 59 -6.88 9.32 1.43
N THR A 60 -5.65 9.46 0.91
CA THR A 60 -4.42 9.16 1.66
C THR A 60 -4.21 10.14 2.82
N GLY A 61 -4.51 11.42 2.63
CA GLY A 61 -4.45 12.41 3.70
C GLY A 61 -5.50 12.17 4.80
N GLN A 62 -6.69 11.69 4.43
CA GLN A 62 -7.75 11.33 5.37
C GLN A 62 -7.35 10.13 6.24
N VAL A 63 -6.82 9.04 5.66
CA VAL A 63 -6.33 7.89 6.47
C VAL A 63 -5.16 8.28 7.36
N THR A 64 -4.31 9.21 6.92
CA THR A 64 -3.18 9.70 7.71
C THR A 64 -3.65 10.43 8.97
N ARG A 65 -4.61 11.35 8.83
CA ARG A 65 -5.23 12.05 9.98
C ARG A 65 -5.97 11.10 10.92
N ALA A 66 -6.70 10.14 10.34
CA ALA A 66 -7.41 9.13 11.09
C ALA A 66 -6.48 8.26 11.96
N ASN A 67 -5.30 7.89 11.43
CA ASN A 67 -4.30 7.15 12.19
C ASN A 67 -3.82 7.91 13.44
N GLU A 68 -3.67 9.24 13.33
CA GLU A 68 -3.28 10.15 14.41
C GLU A 68 -4.40 10.46 15.41
N GLY A 69 -5.60 9.92 15.20
CA GLY A 69 -6.74 10.10 16.10
C GLY A 69 -7.54 11.38 15.84
N GLU A 70 -7.20 12.16 14.81
CA GLU A 70 -7.98 13.33 14.42
C GLU A 70 -9.33 12.89 13.82
N GLY A 71 -10.41 13.08 14.59
CA GLY A 71 -11.78 12.83 14.13
C GLY A 71 -12.03 11.39 13.72
N ALA A 72 -11.33 10.42 14.33
CA ALA A 72 -11.25 9.02 13.89
C ALA A 72 -12.62 8.39 13.58
N ALA A 73 -13.66 8.64 14.38
CA ALA A 73 -14.99 8.12 14.12
C ALA A 73 -15.60 8.69 12.83
N HIS A 74 -15.68 10.02 12.69
CA HIS A 74 -16.32 10.65 11.53
C HIS A 74 -15.49 10.57 10.25
N VAL A 75 -14.17 10.72 10.34
CA VAL A 75 -13.27 10.64 9.19
C VAL A 75 -13.21 9.20 8.68
N GLN A 76 -13.05 8.20 9.54
CA GLN A 76 -12.99 6.80 9.09
C GLN A 76 -14.35 6.27 8.66
N THR A 77 -15.44 6.64 9.30
CA THR A 77 -16.78 6.26 8.82
C THR A 77 -17.06 6.84 7.44
N ALA A 78 -16.74 8.13 7.21
CA ALA A 78 -16.86 8.74 5.88
C ALA A 78 -15.90 8.13 4.83
N LEU A 79 -14.75 7.61 5.26
CA LEU A 79 -13.82 6.87 4.40
C LEU A 79 -14.40 5.53 3.92
N PHE A 80 -15.26 4.84 4.68
CA PHE A 80 -15.63 3.44 4.35
C PHE A 80 -17.15 3.22 4.14
N VAL A 81 -17.97 4.26 4.22
CA VAL A 81 -19.41 4.21 3.97
C VAL A 81 -19.77 4.36 2.48
N ALA A 82 -18.91 4.99 1.66
CA ALA A 82 -19.23 5.29 0.27
C ALA A 82 -18.76 4.19 -0.71
N GLY A 83 -19.61 3.19 -0.92
CA GLY A 83 -19.51 2.30 -2.07
C GLY A 83 -18.28 1.40 -2.03
N ALA A 84 -18.35 0.36 -1.21
CA ALA A 84 -17.61 -0.86 -1.45
C ALA A 84 -17.74 -1.20 -2.94
N GLY A 85 -16.65 -1.09 -3.71
CA GLY A 85 -16.59 -1.63 -5.06
C GLY A 85 -16.93 -3.14 -5.03
N PRO A 86 -16.91 -3.84 -6.16
CA PRO A 86 -17.24 -5.27 -6.20
C PRO A 86 -16.43 -6.07 -5.15
N GLY A 87 -17.12 -6.59 -4.13
CA GLY A 87 -16.54 -7.35 -3.02
C GLY A 87 -15.85 -6.53 -1.91
N GLY A 88 -16.12 -5.23 -1.81
CA GLY A 88 -15.71 -4.42 -0.66
C GLY A 88 -16.65 -4.56 0.54
N VAL A 89 -16.19 -4.18 1.72
CA VAL A 89 -17.03 -4.09 2.93
C VAL A 89 -17.14 -2.65 3.41
N SER A 90 -18.25 -2.34 4.07
CA SER A 90 -18.40 -1.11 4.84
C SER A 90 -18.11 -1.41 6.31
N LEU A 91 -17.54 -0.44 7.01
CA LEU A 91 -17.21 -0.57 8.43
C LEU A 91 -18.27 0.09 9.30
N SER A 92 -18.51 -0.47 10.50
CA SER A 92 -19.21 0.23 11.57
C SER A 92 -18.39 1.44 12.06
N GLU A 93 -18.99 2.33 12.84
CA GLU A 93 -18.28 3.48 13.40
C GLU A 93 -17.17 3.04 14.37
N GLU A 94 -17.43 1.99 15.17
CA GLU A 94 -16.46 1.40 16.08
C GLU A 94 -15.30 0.74 15.33
N GLU A 95 -15.60 -0.06 14.29
CA GLU A 95 -14.60 -0.69 13.43
C GLU A 95 -13.76 0.37 12.73
N ALA A 96 -14.40 1.40 12.18
CA ALA A 96 -13.72 2.51 11.54
C ALA A 96 -12.84 3.26 12.54
N CYS A 97 -13.27 3.48 13.78
CA CYS A 97 -12.45 4.13 14.79
C CYS A 97 -11.22 3.29 15.20
N ALA A 98 -11.39 1.97 15.28
CA ALA A 98 -10.34 1.03 15.66
C ALA A 98 -9.30 0.78 14.55
N LEU A 99 -9.71 0.90 13.28
CA LEU A 99 -8.88 0.57 12.13
C LEU A 99 -7.61 1.44 12.07
N LYS A 100 -6.47 0.76 11.93
CA LYS A 100 -5.17 1.39 11.62
C LYS A 100 -4.75 1.05 10.20
N THR A 101 -4.53 2.08 9.40
CA THR A 101 -4.09 1.92 8.00
C THR A 101 -2.58 1.91 7.91
N TRP A 102 -2.02 0.91 7.26
CA TRP A 102 -0.60 0.73 6.97
C TRP A 102 -0.37 0.70 5.47
N PHE A 103 0.83 1.10 5.05
CA PHE A 103 1.26 0.98 3.66
C PHE A 103 2.47 0.06 3.56
N LEU A 104 2.36 -0.95 2.72
CA LEU A 104 3.53 -1.70 2.22
C LEU A 104 4.19 -0.85 1.13
N LEU A 105 5.31 -0.23 1.47
CA LEU A 105 6.15 0.47 0.52
C LEU A 105 7.10 -0.51 -0.14
N SER A 106 7.35 -0.31 -1.43
CA SER A 106 8.38 -1.02 -2.18
C SER A 106 9.20 -0.05 -3.03
N TYR A 107 10.50 -0.28 -3.09
CA TYR A 107 11.42 0.40 -3.98
C TYR A 107 12.28 -0.64 -4.68
N ARG A 108 12.42 -0.53 -6.00
CA ARG A 108 13.16 -1.48 -6.84
C ARG A 108 14.41 -0.80 -7.36
N THR A 109 15.55 -1.46 -7.22
CA THR A 109 16.84 -0.99 -7.73
C THR A 109 17.47 -2.10 -8.56
N GLN A 110 17.99 -1.77 -9.74
CA GLN A 110 18.79 -2.70 -10.52
C GLN A 110 20.19 -2.81 -9.92
N VAL A 111 20.67 -4.05 -9.71
CA VAL A 111 22.00 -4.34 -9.16
C VAL A 111 22.64 -5.40 -10.05
N GLY A 112 23.44 -4.94 -11.02
CA GLY A 112 23.94 -5.81 -12.10
C GLY A 112 22.76 -6.37 -12.91
N ASP A 113 22.72 -7.70 -13.06
CA ASP A 113 21.65 -8.43 -13.76
C ASP A 113 20.47 -8.80 -12.85
N ALA A 114 20.51 -8.40 -11.58
CA ALA A 114 19.46 -8.68 -10.61
C ALA A 114 18.64 -7.43 -10.27
N VAL A 115 17.42 -7.64 -9.76
CA VAL A 115 16.58 -6.60 -9.17
C VAL A 115 16.53 -6.80 -7.67
N ARG A 116 16.96 -5.79 -6.93
CA ARG A 116 16.77 -5.69 -5.49
C ARG A 116 15.46 -4.95 -5.21
N ILE A 117 14.64 -5.50 -4.32
CA ILE A 117 13.38 -4.90 -3.87
C ILE A 117 13.49 -4.68 -2.37
N ASP A 118 13.60 -3.41 -1.97
CA ASP A 118 13.53 -2.99 -0.57
C ASP A 118 12.07 -2.70 -0.22
N CYS A 119 11.59 -3.29 0.87
CA CYS A 119 10.21 -3.18 1.32
C CYS A 119 10.15 -2.73 2.78
N GLU A 120 9.10 -1.98 3.12
CA GLU A 120 8.76 -1.73 4.53
C GLU A 120 7.25 -1.62 4.71
N LEU A 121 6.76 -2.05 5.87
CA LEU A 121 5.39 -1.82 6.30
C LEU A 121 5.36 -0.64 7.27
N SER A 122 4.76 0.47 6.86
CA SER A 122 4.84 1.73 7.60
C SER A 122 3.49 2.41 7.75
N ARG A 123 3.25 2.95 8.96
CA ARG A 123 2.02 3.68 9.28
C ARG A 123 2.19 5.16 8.96
N PRO A 124 1.38 5.75 8.06
CA PRO A 124 1.48 7.17 7.76
C PRO A 124 1.04 8.00 8.97
N LYS A 125 1.74 9.10 9.20
CA LYS A 125 1.53 10.04 10.31
C LYS A 125 1.33 11.48 9.84
N GLY A 126 2.07 11.92 8.82
CA GLY A 126 1.96 13.27 8.26
C GLY A 126 1.79 13.26 6.75
N PHE A 127 0.91 14.12 6.23
CA PHE A 127 0.62 14.21 4.80
C PHE A 127 0.59 15.66 4.31
N VAL A 128 1.44 16.00 3.35
CA VAL A 128 1.58 17.35 2.79
C VAL A 128 1.71 17.26 1.28
N ASP A 129 0.92 18.06 0.56
CA ASP A 129 0.98 18.21 -0.91
C ASP A 129 0.94 16.88 -1.70
N GLY A 130 0.22 15.89 -1.21
CA GLY A 130 0.12 14.59 -1.88
C GLY A 130 1.21 13.59 -1.46
N PHE A 131 2.05 13.92 -0.48
CA PHE A 131 3.11 13.06 0.01
C PHE A 131 2.94 12.75 1.49
N VAL A 132 3.14 11.49 1.86
CA VAL A 132 3.36 11.11 3.25
C VAL A 132 4.78 11.55 3.59
N VAL A 133 4.87 12.53 4.48
CA VAL A 133 6.13 13.17 4.88
C VAL A 133 6.62 12.70 6.24
N GLU A 134 5.73 12.11 7.04
CA GLU A 134 6.06 11.52 8.33
C GLU A 134 5.41 10.15 8.48
N TRP A 135 6.17 9.24 9.08
CA TRP A 135 5.76 7.87 9.37
C TRP A 135 5.83 7.64 10.87
N GLY A 136 4.82 6.95 11.41
CA GLY A 136 4.79 6.51 12.79
C GLY A 136 5.63 5.24 12.95
N SER A 137 4.97 4.13 13.30
CA SER A 137 5.64 2.83 13.33
C SER A 137 6.09 2.40 11.93
N ARG A 138 7.33 1.92 11.85
CA ARG A 138 7.96 1.44 10.62
C ARG A 138 8.54 0.05 10.85
N ILE A 139 8.31 -0.85 9.91
CA ILE A 139 8.82 -2.23 9.94
C ILE A 139 9.55 -2.46 8.62
N PRO A 140 10.86 -2.15 8.54
CA PRO A 140 11.68 -2.56 7.41
C PRO A 140 11.67 -4.08 7.26
N LEU A 141 11.43 -4.55 6.04
CA LEU A 141 11.44 -5.98 5.73
C LEU A 141 12.79 -6.36 5.10
N PRO A 142 13.21 -7.62 5.20
CA PRO A 142 14.39 -8.10 4.49
C PRO A 142 14.25 -7.82 2.99
N ALA A 143 15.32 -7.30 2.38
CA ALA A 143 15.34 -7.06 0.94
C ALA A 143 15.19 -8.37 0.18
N LEU A 144 14.39 -8.33 -0.89
CA LEU A 144 14.25 -9.45 -1.82
C LEU A 144 15.18 -9.19 -2.99
N THR A 145 15.99 -10.17 -3.36
CA THR A 145 16.74 -10.15 -4.61
C THR A 145 16.09 -11.13 -5.56
N MET A 146 15.76 -10.66 -6.75
CA MET A 146 15.26 -11.49 -7.84
C MET A 146 16.28 -11.41 -8.96
N ASP A 147 16.61 -12.56 -9.54
CA ASP A 147 17.31 -12.58 -10.82
C ASP A 147 16.49 -11.75 -11.82
N GLY A 148 17.16 -11.03 -12.73
CA GLY A 148 16.47 -10.29 -13.78
C GLY A 148 15.44 -11.20 -14.43
N ILE A 149 14.22 -10.70 -14.61
CA ILE A 149 13.23 -11.44 -15.41
C ILE A 149 13.85 -11.52 -16.79
N GLU A 150 14.43 -12.67 -17.16
CA GLU A 150 14.70 -12.95 -18.56
C GLU A 150 13.33 -12.79 -19.24
N PRO A 151 13.18 -11.83 -20.17
CA PRO A 151 11.96 -11.79 -20.95
C PRO A 151 11.81 -13.18 -21.57
N LEU A 152 10.65 -13.82 -21.41
CA LEU A 152 10.37 -14.99 -22.23
C LEU A 152 10.54 -14.51 -23.68
N ASN A 153 11.58 -14.99 -24.35
CA ASN A 153 11.66 -14.94 -25.80
C ASN A 153 10.55 -15.86 -26.31
N ASP A 154 9.31 -15.35 -26.31
CA ASP A 154 8.20 -15.93 -27.04
C ASP A 154 7.94 -14.99 -28.21
N ASP A 155 8.38 -15.40 -29.38
CA ASP A 155 8.14 -14.75 -30.67
C ASP A 155 6.63 -14.66 -30.94
N GLY A 156 5.98 -13.65 -30.36
CA GLY A 156 4.61 -13.23 -30.67
C GLY A 156 4.59 -11.93 -31.46
N PRO A 157 3.71 -11.76 -32.46
CA PRO A 157 3.73 -10.57 -33.30
C PRO A 157 3.15 -9.37 -32.54
N GLY A 158 4.04 -8.48 -32.08
CA GLY A 158 3.71 -7.14 -31.62
C GLY A 158 4.41 -6.75 -30.33
N GLU A 159 5.46 -5.92 -30.45
CA GLU A 159 6.08 -5.23 -29.33
C GLU A 159 5.03 -4.42 -28.57
N ILE A 160 4.69 -4.86 -27.35
CA ILE A 160 4.16 -3.96 -26.34
C ILE A 160 5.36 -3.51 -25.52
N ASP A 161 5.98 -2.41 -25.95
CA ASP A 161 6.99 -1.69 -25.16
C ASP A 161 6.27 -0.99 -24.00
N ILE A 162 6.13 -1.71 -22.87
CA ILE A 162 5.73 -1.08 -21.61
C ILE A 162 7.01 -0.57 -20.97
N PRO A 163 7.25 0.76 -20.95
CA PRO A 163 8.43 1.29 -20.27
C PRO A 163 8.33 0.96 -18.79
N VAL A 164 9.18 0.04 -18.35
CA VAL A 164 9.38 -0.23 -16.93
C VAL A 164 10.39 0.81 -16.46
N ASP A 165 9.90 1.86 -15.78
CA ASP A 165 10.76 2.85 -15.13
C ASP A 165 11.59 2.16 -14.04
N PHE A 166 12.85 1.86 -14.33
CA PHE A 166 13.87 1.56 -13.34
C PHE A 166 14.48 2.88 -12.86
N ARG A 167 14.58 3.09 -11.55
CA ARG A 167 15.19 4.28 -10.94
C ARG A 167 16.33 3.92 -10.00
#